data_AF-A0A6H1ZRX8-F1
#
_entry.id   AF-A0A6H1ZRX8-F1
#
_cell.length_a   1.000
_cell.length_b   1.000
_cell.length_c   1.000
_cell.angle_alpha   90.00
_cell.angle_beta   90.00
_cell.angle_gamma   90.00
#
_symmetry.space_group_name_H-M   'P 1'
#
loop_
_entity.id
_entity.type
_entity.pdbx_description
1 polymer ?
#
loop_
_entity_poly.entity_id
_entity_poly.type
_entity_poly.pdbx_seq_one_letter_code
_entity_poly.pdbx_strand_id
1 'polypeptide(L)'
;MSYTPLHETDPDKAADLARKIIKGGGWNGPPVVVADDYLITGNHRQAAVALINQWAEDEIIPLDWFGHVELEVIQLAEVYDEAGVDMDEAHTRHDCPTISDWGNFGLFLEELPETIREKYGIQY
;
A
#
# COMPACT_ATOMS: atom_id res chain seq x y z
N MET A 1 -0.04 12.77 1.39
CA MET A 1 0.82 12.34 2.51
C MET A 1 1.86 11.38 1.96
N SER A 2 3.08 11.40 2.50
CA SER A 2 4.11 10.40 2.21
C SER A 2 4.11 9.39 3.35
N TYR A 3 3.96 8.12 3.02
CA TYR A 3 4.05 7.01 3.96
C TYR A 3 5.49 6.52 4.07
N THR A 4 5.87 6.00 5.24
CA THR A 4 7.19 5.40 5.44
C THR A 4 7.18 3.95 4.94
N PRO A 5 8.00 3.57 3.95
CA PRO A 5 8.06 2.19 3.49
C PRO A 5 8.52 1.25 4.59
N LEU A 6 7.78 0.16 4.82
CA LEU A 6 8.17 -0.87 5.79
C LEU A 6 9.41 -1.66 5.38
N HIS A 7 9.71 -1.66 4.08
CA HIS A 7 10.80 -2.42 3.48
C HIS A 7 11.56 -1.59 2.46
N GLU A 8 12.79 -2.03 2.23
CA GLU A 8 13.63 -1.50 1.16
C GLU A 8 12.90 -1.52 -0.19
N THR A 9 13.20 -0.49 -0.96
CA THR A 9 12.77 -0.36 -2.34
C THR A 9 13.97 -0.64 -3.23
N ASP A 10 13.82 -1.61 -4.12
CA ASP A 10 14.76 -1.88 -5.20
C ASP A 10 14.48 -0.92 -6.37
N PRO A 11 15.40 0.02 -6.69
CA PRO A 11 15.18 1.00 -7.74
C PRO A 11 14.96 0.39 -9.12
N ASP A 12 15.62 -0.74 -9.42
CA ASP A 12 15.50 -1.39 -10.73
C ASP A 12 14.11 -2.02 -10.90
N LYS A 13 13.58 -2.62 -9.83
CA LYS A 13 12.20 -3.12 -9.82
C LYS A 13 11.18 -2.00 -9.92
N ALA A 14 11.39 -0.89 -9.22
CA ALA A 14 10.51 0.28 -9.32
C ALA A 14 10.51 0.84 -10.75
N ALA A 15 11.68 0.94 -11.40
CA ALA A 15 11.80 1.41 -12.77
C ALA A 15 11.15 0.45 -13.79
N ASP A 16 11.34 -0.86 -13.65
CA ASP A 16 10.65 -1.85 -14.47
C ASP A 16 9.12 -1.77 -14.32
N LEU A 17 8.65 -1.60 -13.08
CA LEU A 17 7.23 -1.44 -12.79
C LEU A 17 6.66 -0.14 -13.37
N ALA A 18 7.39 0.98 -13.28
CA ALA A 18 7.01 2.25 -13.87
C ALA A 18 6.81 2.12 -15.40
N ARG A 19 7.74 1.46 -16.09
CA ARG A 19 7.62 1.18 -17.54
C ARG A 19 6.40 0.33 -17.85
N LYS A 20 6.09 -0.67 -17.02
CA LYS A 20 4.90 -1.52 -17.19
C LYS A 20 3.60 -0.74 -17.00
N ILE A 21 3.53 0.14 -16.00
CA ILE A 21 2.39 1.03 -15.73
C ILE A 21 2.15 1.94 -16.93
N ILE A 22 3.20 2.62 -17.41
CA ILE A 22 3.14 3.48 -18.60
C ILE A 22 2.63 2.69 -19.81
N LYS A 23 3.25 1.54 -20.10
CA LYS A 23 2.83 0.70 -21.24
C LYS A 23 1.39 0.20 -21.13
N GLY A 24 0.90 0.01 -19.91
CA GLY A 24 -0.44 -0.50 -19.60
C GLY A 24 -1.55 0.56 -19.56
N GLY A 25 -1.22 1.86 -19.68
CA GLY A 25 -2.23 2.91 -19.55
C GLY A 25 -2.58 3.28 -18.10
N GLY A 26 -1.76 2.88 -17.12
CA GLY A 26 -2.03 3.11 -15.69
C GLY A 26 -1.80 1.88 -14.81
N TRP A 27 -2.03 2.04 -13.50
CA TRP A 27 -1.97 0.95 -12.54
C TRP A 27 -3.31 0.21 -12.47
N ASN A 28 -3.30 -1.10 -12.73
CA ASN A 28 -4.48 -1.98 -12.65
C ASN A 28 -4.25 -3.17 -11.71
N GLY A 29 -3.22 -3.10 -10.86
CA GLY A 29 -2.92 -4.15 -9.90
C GLY A 29 -3.56 -3.92 -8.53
N PRO A 30 -3.21 -4.73 -7.53
CA PRO A 30 -3.80 -4.61 -6.20
C PRO A 30 -3.55 -3.22 -5.58
N PRO A 31 -4.39 -2.79 -4.62
CA PRO A 31 -4.16 -1.58 -3.84
C PRO A 31 -2.92 -1.71 -2.95
N VAL A 32 -2.42 -0.58 -2.48
CA VAL A 32 -1.42 -0.55 -1.41
C VAL A 32 -2.12 -0.51 -0.05
N VAL A 33 -1.48 -1.09 0.95
CA VAL A 33 -2.01 -1.11 2.32
C VAL A 33 -1.13 -0.25 3.20
N VAL A 34 -1.76 0.66 3.91
CA VAL A 34 -1.15 1.54 4.90
C VAL A 34 -1.72 1.18 6.26
N ALA A 35 -0.86 1.15 7.27
CA ALA A 35 -1.27 1.11 8.66
C ALA A 35 -0.43 2.15 9.41
N ASP A 36 -1.09 2.96 10.24
CA ASP A 36 -0.50 4.15 10.84
C ASP A 36 0.17 5.04 9.78
N ASP A 37 1.44 5.41 9.99
CA ASP A 37 2.26 6.17 9.05
C ASP A 37 3.07 5.27 8.08
N TYR A 38 2.88 3.94 8.14
CA TYR A 38 3.69 2.98 7.40
C TYR A 38 2.98 2.43 6.17
N LEU A 39 3.72 2.40 5.05
CA LEU A 39 3.34 1.64 3.88
C LEU A 39 3.73 0.18 4.10
N ILE A 40 2.74 -0.64 4.47
CA ILE A 40 2.92 -2.06 4.76
C ILE A 40 3.20 -2.82 3.46
N THR A 41 2.45 -2.50 2.41
CA THR A 41 2.59 -3.18 1.12
C THR A 41 2.77 -2.20 -0.03
N GLY A 42 3.54 -2.62 -1.03
CA GLY A 42 3.62 -1.88 -2.30
C GLY A 42 4.65 -0.78 -2.37
N ASN A 43 5.72 -0.83 -1.60
CA ASN A 43 6.83 0.13 -1.64
C ASN A 43 7.36 0.36 -3.07
N HIS A 44 7.55 -0.72 -3.85
CA HIS A 44 7.93 -0.62 -5.27
C HIS A 44 6.86 0.03 -6.15
N ARG A 45 5.56 -0.16 -5.85
CA ARG A 45 4.44 0.46 -6.57
C ARG A 45 4.43 1.96 -6.31
N GLN A 46 4.56 2.36 -5.05
CA GLN A 46 4.64 3.78 -4.67
C GLN A 46 5.87 4.45 -5.31
N ALA A 47 7.04 3.78 -5.26
CA ALA A 47 8.24 4.27 -5.90
C ALA A 47 8.11 4.36 -7.42
N ALA A 48 7.46 3.41 -8.07
CA ALA A 48 7.18 3.45 -9.50
C ALA A 48 6.30 4.64 -9.87
N VAL A 49 5.26 4.93 -9.09
CA VAL A 49 4.40 6.11 -9.29
C VAL A 49 5.17 7.41 -9.08
N ALA A 50 6.00 7.49 -8.04
CA ALA A 50 6.87 8.64 -7.82
C ALA A 50 7.83 8.87 -9.01
N LEU A 51 8.41 7.80 -9.57
CA LEU A 51 9.25 7.88 -10.76
C LEU A 51 8.49 8.38 -11.99
N ILE A 52 7.25 7.91 -12.21
CA ILE A 52 6.42 8.37 -13.33
C ILE A 52 6.14 9.87 -13.19
N ASN A 53 5.75 10.31 -12.01
CA ASN A 53 5.46 11.72 -11.75
C ASN A 53 6.73 12.58 -11.95
N GLN A 54 7.88 12.12 -11.45
CA GLN A 54 9.17 12.79 -11.69
C GLN A 54 9.51 12.86 -13.18
N TRP A 55 9.34 11.76 -13.93
CA TRP A 55 9.61 11.75 -15.38
C TRP A 55 8.66 12.65 -16.16
N ALA A 56 7.44 12.82 -15.69
CA ALA A 56 6.47 13.75 -16.27
C ALA A 56 6.88 15.21 -15.98
N GLU A 57 7.34 15.51 -14.76
CA GLU A 57 7.88 16.83 -14.38
C GLU A 57 9.16 17.18 -15.16
N ASP A 58 10.03 16.19 -15.40
CA ASP A 58 11.28 16.34 -16.16
C ASP A 58 11.06 16.34 -17.69
N GLU A 59 9.80 16.33 -18.17
CA GLU A 59 9.42 16.28 -19.59
C GLU A 59 9.97 15.07 -20.37
N ILE A 60 10.32 13.98 -19.67
CA ILE A 60 10.80 12.72 -20.28
C ILE A 60 9.63 11.97 -20.93
N ILE A 61 8.45 12.04 -20.31
CA ILE A 61 7.20 11.50 -20.82
C ILE A 61 6.12 12.59 -20.86
N PRO A 62 5.16 12.56 -21.80
CA PRO A 62 4.09 13.55 -21.86
C PRO A 62 3.15 13.46 -20.64
N LEU A 63 2.90 14.60 -19.98
CA LEU A 63 1.96 14.72 -18.84
C LEU A 63 0.53 14.33 -19.22
N ASP A 64 0.12 14.60 -20.46
CA ASP A 64 -1.23 14.33 -20.98
C ASP A 64 -1.49 12.85 -21.27
N TRP A 65 -0.46 12.01 -21.34
CA TRP A 65 -0.62 10.57 -21.57
C TRP A 65 -1.19 9.83 -20.36
N PHE A 66 -1.01 10.34 -19.15
CA PHE A 66 -1.41 9.62 -17.93
C PHE A 66 -2.10 10.49 -16.87
N GLY A 67 -2.04 11.82 -16.97
CA GLY A 67 -2.33 12.65 -15.80
C GLY A 67 -1.42 12.26 -14.62
N HIS A 68 -1.89 12.51 -13.39
CA HIS A 68 -1.23 11.92 -12.21
C HIS A 68 -1.63 10.46 -12.07
N VAL A 69 -0.65 9.56 -12.06
CA VAL A 69 -0.90 8.16 -11.70
C VAL A 69 -1.04 8.09 -10.19
N GLU A 70 -2.14 7.51 -9.72
CA GLU A 70 -2.38 7.29 -8.29
C GLU A 70 -2.57 5.81 -8.01
N LEU A 71 -2.21 5.40 -6.79
CA LEU A 71 -2.48 4.05 -6.30
C LEU A 71 -3.71 4.12 -5.41
N GLU A 72 -4.58 3.14 -5.56
CA GLU A 72 -5.61 2.89 -4.55
C GLU A 72 -4.92 2.54 -3.22
N VAL A 73 -5.35 3.20 -2.14
CA VAL A 73 -4.82 3.02 -0.78
C VAL A 73 -5.92 2.44 0.09
N ILE A 74 -5.62 1.33 0.75
CA ILE A 74 -6.42 0.79 1.85
C ILE A 74 -5.77 1.25 3.15
N GLN A 75 -6.52 1.99 3.96
CA GLN A 75 -6.14 2.32 5.34
C GLN A 75 -6.60 1.18 6.26
N LEU A 76 -5.68 0.51 6.94
CA LEU A 76 -6.02 -0.61 7.82
C LEU A 76 -6.98 -0.17 8.94
N ALA A 77 -6.84 1.05 9.45
CA ALA A 77 -7.74 1.61 10.46
C ALA A 77 -9.20 1.69 9.97
N GLU A 78 -9.43 2.01 8.69
CA GLU A 78 -10.78 2.03 8.10
C GLU A 78 -11.37 0.62 7.97
N VAL A 79 -10.52 -0.38 7.73
CA VAL A 79 -10.94 -1.80 7.70
C VAL A 79 -11.35 -2.28 9.09
N TYR A 80 -10.64 -1.85 10.14
CA TYR A 80 -10.98 -2.14 11.54
C TYR A 80 -12.28 -1.46 11.98
N ASP A 81 -12.46 -0.18 11.63
CA ASP A 81 -13.70 0.56 11.88
C ASP A 81 -14.89 -0.12 11.19
N GLU A 82 -14.74 -0.52 9.92
CA GLU A 82 -15.78 -1.27 9.20
C GLU A 82 -16.09 -2.62 9.87
N ALA A 83 -15.07 -3.29 10.39
CA ALA A 83 -15.21 -4.56 11.09
C ALA A 83 -15.88 -4.42 12.47
N GLY A 84 -16.01 -3.19 13.01
CA GLY A 84 -16.43 -2.95 14.37
C GLY A 84 -15.42 -3.48 15.40
N VAL A 85 -14.14 -3.53 15.03
CA VAL A 85 -13.04 -3.99 15.88
C VAL A 85 -12.20 -2.79 16.30
N ASP A 86 -11.92 -2.68 17.60
CA ASP A 86 -11.07 -1.62 18.12
C ASP A 86 -9.58 -1.96 17.84
N MET A 87 -8.95 -1.13 17.00
CA MET A 87 -7.55 -1.30 16.62
C MET A 87 -6.60 -1.03 17.80
N ASP A 88 -6.93 -0.11 18.71
CA ASP A 88 -6.12 0.18 19.90
C ASP A 88 -6.16 -1.01 20.88
N GLU A 89 -7.30 -1.69 21.00
CA GLU A 89 -7.39 -2.93 21.76
C GLU A 89 -6.55 -4.04 21.13
N ALA A 90 -6.50 -4.13 19.79
CA ALA A 90 -5.63 -5.09 19.10
C ALA A 90 -4.14 -4.79 19.34
N HIS A 91 -3.71 -3.53 19.23
CA HIS A 91 -2.37 -3.09 19.61
C HIS A 91 -2.01 -3.49 21.04
N THR A 92 -2.93 -3.29 21.98
CA THR A 92 -2.74 -3.65 23.39
C THR A 92 -2.61 -5.17 23.59
N ARG A 93 -3.45 -5.97 22.92
CA ARG A 93 -3.48 -7.43 23.06
C ARG A 93 -2.22 -8.11 22.54
N HIS A 94 -1.66 -7.58 21.45
CA HIS A 94 -0.46 -8.10 20.82
C HIS A 94 0.84 -7.47 21.35
N ASP A 95 0.76 -6.57 22.34
CA ASP A 95 1.89 -5.80 22.87
C ASP A 95 2.70 -5.12 21.74
N CYS A 96 1.97 -4.59 20.76
CA CYS A 96 2.50 -4.11 19.49
C CYS A 96 2.00 -2.68 19.28
N PRO A 97 2.75 -1.63 19.65
CA PRO A 97 2.27 -0.24 19.58
C PRO A 97 2.22 0.32 18.15
N THR A 98 2.80 -0.36 17.16
CA THR A 98 2.74 0.01 15.74
C THR A 98 3.02 -1.20 14.87
N ILE A 99 2.44 -1.25 13.67
CA ILE A 99 2.62 -2.37 12.74
C ILE A 99 3.90 -2.12 11.92
N SER A 100 5.05 -2.51 12.48
CA SER A 100 6.37 -2.25 11.89
C SER A 100 7.00 -3.44 11.12
N ASP A 101 6.31 -4.57 11.00
CA ASP A 101 6.77 -5.73 10.21
C ASP A 101 5.61 -6.65 9.81
N TRP A 102 5.89 -7.61 8.93
CA TRP A 102 4.91 -8.58 8.42
C TRP A 102 4.37 -9.55 9.48
N GLY A 103 5.16 -9.89 10.49
CA GLY A 103 4.70 -10.76 11.57
C GLY A 103 3.61 -10.07 12.38
N ASN A 104 3.88 -8.84 12.79
CA ASN A 104 2.90 -7.98 13.44
C ASN A 104 1.69 -7.72 12.55
N PHE A 105 1.88 -7.43 11.27
CA PHE A 105 0.77 -7.25 10.35
C PHE A 105 -0.12 -8.50 10.25
N GLY A 106 0.48 -9.69 10.19
CA GLY A 106 -0.26 -10.96 10.19
C GLY A 106 -1.16 -11.13 11.41
N LEU A 107 -0.67 -10.81 12.61
CA LEU A 107 -1.47 -10.87 13.84
C LEU A 107 -2.70 -9.95 13.78
N PHE A 108 -2.55 -8.77 13.19
CA PHE A 108 -3.66 -7.82 13.03
C PHE A 108 -4.68 -8.32 12.00
N LEU A 109 -4.22 -8.91 10.90
CA LEU A 109 -5.15 -9.52 9.95
C LEU A 109 -5.95 -10.68 10.58
N GLU A 110 -5.44 -11.36 11.62
CA GLU A 110 -6.16 -12.45 12.31
C GLU A 110 -7.28 -11.95 13.22
N GLU A 111 -7.22 -10.69 13.66
CA GLU A 111 -8.26 -10.03 14.47
C GLU A 111 -9.52 -9.72 13.67
N LEU A 112 -9.40 -9.63 12.34
CA LEU A 112 -10.52 -9.30 11.48
C LEU A 112 -11.50 -10.47 11.39
N PRO A 113 -12.82 -10.21 11.51
CA PRO A 113 -13.85 -11.21 11.27
C PRO A 113 -13.68 -11.89 9.90
N GLU A 114 -14.03 -13.17 9.81
CA GLU A 114 -13.93 -13.94 8.55
C GLU A 114 -14.61 -13.24 7.38
N THR A 115 -15.79 -12.64 7.59
CA THR A 115 -16.53 -11.90 6.55
C THR A 115 -15.75 -10.71 5.99
N ILE A 116 -15.00 -9.99 6.84
CA ILE A 116 -14.14 -8.88 6.41
C ILE A 116 -12.92 -9.44 5.68
N ARG A 117 -12.30 -10.49 6.19
CA ARG A 117 -11.18 -11.15 5.53
C ARG A 117 -11.53 -11.66 4.13
N GLU A 118 -12.68 -12.29 3.96
CA GLU A 118 -13.21 -12.73 2.68
C GLU A 118 -13.45 -11.56 1.72
N LYS A 119 -14.08 -10.46 2.21
CA LYS A 119 -14.33 -9.24 1.42
C LYS A 119 -13.04 -8.68 0.81
N TYR A 120 -11.95 -8.68 1.57
CA TYR A 120 -10.65 -8.15 1.15
C TYR A 120 -9.70 -9.21 0.57
N GLY A 121 -10.13 -10.47 0.44
CA GLY A 121 -9.33 -11.55 -0.13
C GLY A 121 -8.13 -11.98 0.72
N ILE A 122 -8.21 -11.82 2.05
CA ILE A 122 -7.17 -12.25 3.00
C ILE A 122 -7.31 -13.76 3.23
N GLN A 123 -6.34 -14.55 2.76
CA GLN A 123 -6.31 -16.02 2.88
C GLN A 123 -5.10 -16.48 3.71
N TYR A 124 -5.31 -17.46 4.58
CA TYR A 124 -4.29 -18.11 5.43
C TYR A 124 -4.03 -19.55 4.98
#